data_AF-A0A068NMX7-F1
#
_entry.id   AF-A0A068NMX7-F1
#
_cell.length_a   1.000
_cell.length_b   1.000
_cell.length_c   1.000
_cell.angle_alpha   90.00
_cell.angle_beta   90.00
_cell.angle_gamma   90.00
#
_symmetry.space_group_name_H-M   'P 1'
#
loop_
_entity.id
_entity.type
_entity.pdbx_description
1 polymer ?
#
loop_
_entity_poly.entity_id
_entity_poly.type
_entity_poly.pdbx_seq_one_letter_code
_entity_poly.pdbx_strand_id
1 'polypeptide(L)'
;MPPITKKSRRRGFTLVELLVVVLIISTLMSVALPLYVSALSDSSKKTCRHNMESIVNAAQAWKTKNRVPNFSTLTASALLGDLGQIPRCPDGGTYTITASGTVNDSAGVATTIPANGIGITCSTVGHNGYIPGLMGR
;
A
#
# COMPACT_ATOMS: atom_id res chain seq x y z
N MET A 1 73.09 -3.35 19.14
CA MET A 1 71.88 -4.21 19.06
C MET A 1 70.88 -3.59 18.09
N PRO A 2 70.49 -4.25 17.00
CA PRO A 2 69.35 -3.81 16.20
C PRO A 2 68.03 -4.28 16.86
N PRO A 3 66.93 -3.51 16.76
CA PRO A 3 65.63 -3.90 17.30
C PRO A 3 64.93 -4.88 16.36
N ILE A 4 64.39 -5.98 16.91
CA ILE A 4 63.61 -6.97 16.16
C ILE A 4 62.17 -6.45 16.02
N THR A 5 61.87 -5.77 14.91
CA THR A 5 60.50 -5.34 14.59
C THR A 5 59.63 -6.55 14.23
N LYS A 6 58.70 -6.90 15.11
CA LYS A 6 57.76 -8.01 14.93
C LYS A 6 56.77 -7.70 13.81
N LYS A 7 56.94 -8.34 12.64
CA LYS A 7 56.04 -8.18 11.48
C LYS A 7 54.66 -8.77 11.82
N SER A 8 53.65 -7.93 11.99
CA SER A 8 52.27 -8.37 12.18
C SER A 8 51.80 -9.17 10.96
N ARG A 9 51.53 -10.47 11.12
CA ARG A 9 50.95 -11.30 10.07
C ARG A 9 49.50 -10.87 9.88
N ARG A 10 49.22 -10.11 8.83
CA ARG A 10 47.85 -9.88 8.36
C ARG A 10 47.27 -11.24 7.95
N ARG A 11 46.28 -11.74 8.68
CA ARG A 11 45.48 -12.89 8.28
C ARG A 11 44.51 -12.41 7.20
N GLY A 12 44.65 -12.92 5.98
CA GLY A 12 43.69 -12.69 4.90
C GLY A 12 42.51 -13.66 5.02
N PHE A 13 41.33 -13.19 4.65
CA PHE A 13 40.12 -14.01 4.51
C PHE A 13 40.36 -15.07 3.43
N THR A 14 40.03 -16.33 3.69
CA THR A 14 40.19 -17.39 2.68
C THR A 14 39.03 -17.35 1.68
N LEU A 15 39.28 -17.70 0.41
CA LEU A 15 38.19 -17.83 -0.58
C LEU A 15 37.15 -18.87 -0.15
N VAL A 16 37.57 -19.91 0.57
CA VAL A 16 36.70 -20.95 1.10
C VAL A 16 35.77 -20.42 2.20
N GLU A 17 36.24 -19.54 3.09
CA GLU A 17 35.38 -18.87 4.08
C GLU A 17 34.28 -18.05 3.41
N LEU A 18 34.58 -17.34 2.33
CA LEU A 18 33.57 -16.55 1.64
C LEU A 18 32.56 -17.45 0.93
N LEU A 19 33.02 -18.57 0.36
CA LEU A 19 32.17 -19.54 -0.34
C LEU A 19 31.15 -20.19 0.60
N VAL A 20 31.57 -20.65 1.79
CA VAL A 20 30.61 -21.28 2.74
C VAL A 20 29.60 -20.26 3.28
N VAL A 21 30.01 -19.00 3.46
CA VAL A 21 29.11 -17.94 3.94
C VAL A 21 28.01 -17.62 2.92
N VAL A 22 28.36 -17.43 1.65
CA VAL A 22 27.34 -17.17 0.60
C VAL A 22 26.45 -18.40 0.37
N LEU A 23 26.98 -19.61 0.56
CA LEU A 23 26.19 -20.83 0.51
C LEU A 23 25.11 -20.81 1.60
N ILE A 24 25.48 -20.53 2.85
CA ILE A 24 24.50 -20.46 3.95
C ILE A 24 23.49 -19.31 3.72
N ILE A 25 23.96 -18.10 3.37
CA ILE A 25 23.06 -16.96 3.12
C ILE A 25 22.07 -17.27 1.99
N SER A 26 22.51 -17.89 0.90
CA SER A 26 21.63 -18.25 -0.21
C SER A 26 20.54 -19.25 0.17
N THR A 27 20.86 -20.23 1.03
CA THR A 27 19.86 -21.19 1.53
C THR A 27 18.79 -20.51 2.38
N LEU A 28 19.19 -19.60 3.27
CA LEU A 28 18.23 -18.84 4.09
C LEU A 28 17.39 -17.89 3.24
N MET A 29 18.02 -17.20 2.29
CA MET A 29 17.36 -16.22 1.43
C MET A 29 16.35 -16.85 0.46
N SER A 30 16.62 -18.08 0.00
CA SER A 30 15.68 -18.86 -0.83
C SER A 30 14.30 -19.03 -0.18
N VAL A 31 14.26 -19.21 1.15
CA VAL A 31 13.00 -19.32 1.90
C VAL A 31 12.46 -17.95 2.32
N ALA A 32 13.34 -17.01 2.70
CA ALA A 32 12.92 -15.72 3.24
C ALA A 32 12.34 -14.75 2.19
N LEU A 33 12.87 -14.75 0.97
CA LEU A 33 12.44 -13.83 -0.09
C LEU A 33 10.96 -13.92 -0.49
N PRO A 34 10.40 -15.10 -0.82
CA PRO A 34 9.00 -15.18 -1.24
C PRO A 34 8.03 -14.70 -0.14
N LEU A 35 8.33 -15.01 1.13
CA LEU A 35 7.55 -14.55 2.28
C LEU A 35 7.63 -13.03 2.46
N TYR A 36 8.81 -12.44 2.22
CA TYR A 36 8.98 -11.00 2.31
C TYR A 36 8.18 -10.27 1.22
N VAL A 37 8.24 -10.74 -0.03
CA VAL A 37 7.53 -10.11 -1.15
C VAL A 37 6.01 -10.17 -0.97
N SER A 38 5.47 -11.29 -0.48
CA SER A 38 4.04 -11.39 -0.20
C SER A 38 3.62 -10.43 0.92
N ALA A 39 4.39 -10.34 2.00
CA ALA A 39 4.13 -9.40 3.10
C ALA A 39 4.14 -7.93 2.64
N LEU A 40 5.04 -7.56 1.71
CA LEU A 40 5.03 -6.21 1.12
C LEU A 40 3.77 -5.96 0.30
N SER A 41 3.35 -6.92 -0.51
CA SER A 41 2.14 -6.79 -1.33
C SER A 41 0.88 -6.63 -0.45
N ASP A 42 0.80 -7.37 0.65
CA ASP A 42 -0.32 -7.30 1.59
C ASP A 42 -0.32 -5.99 2.38
N SER A 43 0.86 -5.51 2.78
CA SER A 43 0.98 -4.19 3.41
C SER A 43 0.52 -3.08 2.46
N SER A 44 0.88 -3.16 1.18
CA SER A 44 0.51 -2.16 0.17
C SER A 44 -1.00 -2.15 -0.08
N LYS A 45 -1.63 -3.33 -0.15
CA LYS A 45 -3.09 -3.46 -0.21
C LYS A 45 -3.79 -2.86 1.02
N LYS A 46 -3.29 -3.13 2.22
CA LYS A 46 -3.84 -2.58 3.48
C LYS A 46 -3.73 -1.06 3.54
N THR A 47 -2.57 -0.50 3.18
CA THR A 47 -2.37 0.95 3.10
C THR A 47 -3.30 1.56 2.06
N CYS A 48 -3.45 0.92 0.90
CA CYS A 48 -4.38 1.38 -0.13
C CYS A 48 -5.83 1.39 0.36
N ARG A 49 -6.26 0.35 1.09
CA ARG A 49 -7.59 0.29 1.73
C ARG A 49 -7.78 1.44 2.72
N HIS A 50 -6.80 1.68 3.58
CA HIS A 50 -6.86 2.75 4.57
C HIS A 50 -6.92 4.15 3.95
N ASN A 51 -6.19 4.36 2.85
CA ASN A 51 -6.27 5.59 2.06
C ASN A 51 -7.68 5.80 1.48
N MET A 52 -8.29 4.75 0.91
CA MET A 52 -9.67 4.82 0.40
C MET A 52 -10.69 5.12 1.50
N GLU A 53 -10.52 4.52 2.68
CA GLU A 53 -11.36 4.81 3.85
C GLU A 53 -11.23 6.27 4.30
N SER A 54 -10.00 6.81 4.30
CA SER A 54 -9.74 8.22 4.62
C SER A 54 -10.40 9.17 3.61
N ILE A 55 -10.39 8.81 2.31
CA ILE A 55 -11.11 9.57 1.27
C ILE A 55 -12.62 9.52 1.50
N VAL A 56 -13.18 8.36 1.87
CA VAL A 56 -14.61 8.25 2.22
C VAL A 56 -14.95 9.11 3.44
N ASN A 57 -14.13 9.09 4.48
CA ASN A 57 -14.36 9.90 5.68
C ASN A 57 -14.37 11.40 5.35
N ALA A 58 -13.43 11.85 4.51
CA ALA A 58 -13.41 13.23 4.02
C ALA A 58 -14.63 13.55 3.15
N ALA A 59 -15.07 12.62 2.29
CA ALA A 59 -16.30 12.79 1.51
C ALA A 59 -17.54 12.92 2.39
N GLN A 60 -17.63 12.13 3.47
CA GLN A 60 -18.72 12.22 4.44
C GLN A 60 -18.71 13.55 5.21
N ALA A 61 -17.52 14.04 5.59
CA ALA A 61 -17.35 15.36 6.19
C ALA A 61 -17.80 16.47 5.24
N TRP A 62 -17.38 16.40 3.97
CA TRP A 62 -17.79 17.33 2.92
C TRP A 62 -19.31 17.33 2.72
N LYS A 63 -19.94 16.15 2.66
CA LYS A 63 -21.41 16.02 2.51
C LYS A 63 -22.15 16.73 3.66
N THR A 64 -21.66 16.54 4.89
CA THR A 64 -22.23 17.16 6.10
C THR A 64 -22.04 18.68 6.07
N LYS A 65 -20.84 19.13 5.71
CA LYS A 65 -20.49 20.56 5.61
C LYS A 65 -21.32 21.30 4.58
N ASN A 66 -21.56 20.69 3.42
CA ASN A 66 -22.31 21.29 2.32
C ASN A 66 -23.82 21.02 2.39
N ARG A 67 -24.29 20.25 3.39
CA ARG A 67 -25.69 19.91 3.61
C ARG A 67 -26.37 19.30 2.37
N VAL A 68 -25.63 18.50 1.60
CA VAL A 68 -26.13 17.83 0.41
C VAL A 68 -26.59 16.41 0.72
N PRO A 69 -27.63 15.89 0.04
CA PRO A 69 -28.19 14.57 0.33
C PRO A 69 -27.29 13.42 -0.17
N ASN A 70 -26.43 13.66 -1.16
CA ASN A 70 -25.62 12.65 -1.83
C ASN A 70 -24.28 13.23 -2.31
N PHE A 71 -23.51 12.41 -3.00
CA PHE A 71 -22.16 12.74 -3.48
C PHE A 71 -22.11 13.10 -4.97
N SER A 72 -23.25 13.37 -5.64
CA SER A 72 -23.28 13.59 -7.10
C SER A 72 -22.51 14.83 -7.56
N THR A 73 -22.38 15.83 -6.68
CA THR A 73 -21.63 17.07 -6.91
C THR A 73 -20.22 17.03 -6.31
N LEU A 74 -19.83 15.90 -5.69
CA LEU A 74 -18.50 15.74 -5.12
C LEU A 74 -17.47 15.60 -6.24
N THR A 75 -16.39 16.38 -6.14
CA THR A 75 -15.22 16.28 -7.01
C THR A 75 -13.98 15.99 -6.17
N ALA A 76 -12.97 15.35 -6.78
CA ALA A 76 -11.71 15.07 -6.09
C ALA A 76 -11.03 16.34 -5.56
N SER A 77 -11.21 17.48 -6.24
CA SER A 77 -10.65 18.77 -5.80
C SER A 77 -11.34 19.34 -4.56
N ALA A 78 -12.64 19.09 -4.40
CA ALA A 78 -13.41 19.55 -3.24
C ALA A 78 -12.93 18.93 -1.91
N LEU A 79 -12.22 17.81 -2.00
CA LEU A 79 -11.69 17.05 -0.87
C LEU A 79 -10.31 17.51 -0.41
N LEU A 80 -9.59 18.34 -1.18
CA LEU A 80 -8.25 18.79 -0.78
C LEU A 80 -8.26 19.54 0.56
N GLY A 81 -9.32 20.30 0.84
CA GLY A 81 -9.44 21.04 2.09
C GLY A 81 -9.62 20.14 3.32
N ASP A 82 -10.18 18.95 3.14
CA ASP A 82 -10.46 17.99 4.22
C ASP A 82 -9.37 16.93 4.38
N LEU A 83 -8.62 16.61 3.30
CA LEU A 83 -7.47 15.68 3.35
C LEU A 83 -6.10 16.37 3.48
N GLY A 84 -5.98 17.65 3.16
CA GLY A 84 -4.70 18.38 3.05
C GLY A 84 -3.86 17.99 1.82
N GLN A 85 -3.78 16.70 1.51
CA GLN A 85 -3.19 16.15 0.29
C GLN A 85 -3.92 14.88 -0.13
N ILE A 86 -4.09 14.65 -1.43
CA ILE A 86 -4.73 13.42 -1.92
C ILE A 86 -3.74 12.26 -1.69
N PRO A 87 -4.11 11.22 -0.93
CA PRO A 87 -3.27 10.06 -0.73
C PRO A 87 -2.94 9.41 -2.07
N ARG A 88 -1.73 8.87 -2.20
CA ARG A 88 -1.33 8.09 -3.37
C ARG A 88 -1.29 6.61 -3.02
N CYS A 89 -1.70 5.75 -3.94
CA CYS A 89 -1.54 4.32 -3.78
C CYS A 89 -0.03 3.99 -3.67
N PRO A 90 0.39 3.12 -2.74
CA PRO A 90 1.79 2.72 -2.59
C PRO A 90 2.38 2.11 -3.86
N ASP A 91 1.55 1.42 -4.66
CA ASP A 91 1.92 0.83 -5.95
C ASP A 91 1.72 1.78 -7.14
N GLY A 92 1.51 3.07 -6.89
CA GLY A 92 1.45 4.12 -7.91
C GLY A 92 0.10 4.32 -8.60
N GLY A 93 -0.93 3.57 -8.21
CA GLY A 93 -2.31 3.74 -8.69
C GLY A 93 -2.97 5.06 -8.27
N THR A 94 -4.08 5.35 -8.93
CA THR A 94 -4.91 6.55 -8.74
C THR A 94 -6.27 6.18 -8.17
N TYR A 95 -6.80 7.01 -7.27
CA TYR A 95 -8.13 6.84 -6.70
C TYR A 95 -9.19 7.53 -7.56
N THR A 96 -10.26 6.82 -7.87
CA THR A 96 -11.44 7.37 -8.56
C THR A 96 -12.63 7.34 -7.61
N ILE A 97 -13.38 8.45 -7.58
CA ILE A 97 -14.54 8.61 -6.74
C ILE A 97 -15.79 8.43 -7.59
N THR A 98 -16.65 7.51 -7.20
CA THR A 98 -17.89 7.21 -7.91
C THR A 98 -19.07 7.40 -6.96
N ALA A 99 -20.01 8.29 -7.33
CA ALA A 99 -21.16 8.62 -6.49
C ALA A 99 -22.39 7.72 -6.75
N SER A 100 -22.43 7.01 -7.88
CA SER A 100 -23.52 6.11 -8.26
C SER A 100 -23.07 5.12 -9.34
N GLY A 101 -23.78 4.01 -9.46
CA GLY A 101 -23.47 2.95 -10.44
C GLY A 101 -22.79 1.75 -9.80
N THR A 102 -22.03 1.01 -10.59
CA THR A 102 -21.38 -0.24 -10.18
C THR A 102 -19.87 -0.06 -10.19
N VAL A 103 -19.22 -0.46 -9.11
CA VAL A 103 -17.76 -0.47 -8.98
C VAL A 103 -17.28 -1.79 -8.42
N ASN A 104 -16.02 -2.13 -8.65
CA ASN A 104 -15.45 -3.34 -8.08
C ASN A 104 -15.25 -3.19 -6.57
N ASP A 105 -15.67 -4.19 -5.82
CA ASP A 105 -15.46 -4.29 -4.38
C ASP A 105 -14.00 -4.67 -4.05
N SER A 106 -13.64 -4.92 -2.78
CA SER A 106 -12.27 -5.28 -2.44
C SER A 106 -11.84 -6.64 -3.00
N ALA A 107 -12.79 -7.55 -3.28
CA ALA A 107 -12.56 -8.83 -3.92
C ALA A 107 -12.54 -8.74 -5.47
N GLY A 108 -12.80 -7.58 -6.06
CA GLY A 108 -12.87 -7.39 -7.51
C GLY A 108 -14.24 -7.72 -8.11
N VAL A 109 -15.26 -7.89 -7.27
CA VAL A 109 -16.63 -8.21 -7.68
C VAL A 109 -17.38 -6.91 -7.97
N ALA A 110 -17.99 -6.83 -9.15
CA ALA A 110 -18.83 -5.70 -9.53
C ALA A 110 -20.02 -5.56 -8.56
N THR A 111 -20.03 -4.48 -7.78
CA THR A 111 -21.00 -4.21 -6.72
C THR A 111 -21.65 -2.85 -6.95
N THR A 112 -22.97 -2.82 -6.88
CA THR A 112 -23.74 -1.58 -7.03
C THR A 112 -23.63 -0.74 -5.77
N ILE A 113 -23.28 0.53 -5.93
CA ILE A 113 -23.20 1.51 -4.85
C ILE A 113 -24.63 1.73 -4.31
N PRO A 114 -24.85 1.63 -2.98
CA PRO A 114 -26.16 1.86 -2.40
C PRO A 114 -26.62 3.31 -2.64
N ALA A 115 -27.93 3.54 -2.61
CA ALA A 115 -28.50 4.87 -2.84
C ALA A 115 -27.88 5.90 -1.88
N ASN A 116 -27.50 7.08 -2.41
CA ASN A 116 -26.79 8.14 -1.69
C ASN A 116 -25.43 7.71 -1.08
N GLY A 117 -24.88 6.58 -1.51
CA GLY A 117 -23.57 6.07 -1.14
C GLY A 117 -22.46 6.58 -2.05
N ILE A 118 -21.25 6.09 -1.81
CA ILE A 118 -20.04 6.45 -2.54
C ILE A 118 -19.17 5.20 -2.68
N GLY A 119 -18.47 5.06 -3.79
CA GLY A 119 -17.45 4.03 -3.99
C GLY A 119 -16.13 4.70 -4.35
N ILE A 120 -15.03 4.20 -3.79
CA ILE A 120 -13.67 4.60 -4.16
C ILE A 120 -13.00 3.42 -4.84
N THR A 121 -12.47 3.60 -6.03
CA THR A 121 -11.71 2.55 -6.73
C THR A 121 -10.26 2.98 -6.91
N CYS A 122 -9.36 1.99 -6.88
CA CYS A 122 -7.95 2.15 -7.21
C CYS A 122 -7.69 1.51 -8.58
N SER A 123 -6.93 2.19 -9.43
CA SER A 123 -6.54 1.65 -10.75
C SER A 123 -5.52 0.50 -10.70
N THR A 124 -4.89 0.25 -9.54
CA THR A 124 -3.94 -0.86 -9.36
C THR A 124 -4.67 -2.21 -9.28
N VAL A 125 -4.21 -3.18 -10.07
CA VAL A 125 -4.71 -4.56 -10.05
C VAL A 125 -4.54 -5.17 -8.65
N GLY A 126 -5.60 -5.78 -8.13
CA GLY A 126 -5.60 -6.43 -6.81
C GLY A 126 -5.89 -5.49 -5.63
N HIS A 127 -5.99 -4.18 -5.86
CA HIS A 127 -6.44 -3.21 -4.85
C HIS A 127 -7.95 -2.92 -4.98
N ASN A 128 -8.47 -3.02 -6.21
CA ASN A 128 -9.88 -2.95 -6.56
C ASN A 128 -10.58 -1.71 -5.96
N GLY A 129 -11.67 -1.86 -5.22
CA GLY A 129 -12.37 -0.74 -4.62
C GLY A 129 -12.86 -0.94 -3.20
N TYR A 130 -13.39 0.16 -2.67
CA TYR A 130 -13.94 0.31 -1.35
C TYR A 130 -15.33 0.96 -1.42
N ILE A 131 -16.34 0.27 -0.88
CA ILE A 131 -17.71 0.77 -0.76
C ILE A 131 -18.08 0.67 0.74
N PRO A 132 -18.31 1.81 1.42
CA PRO A 132 -18.63 1.82 2.84
C PRO A 132 -19.95 1.09 3.11
N GLY A 133 -19.96 0.27 4.15
CA GLY A 133 -21.16 -0.46 4.60
C GLY A 133 -21.45 -1.76 3.85
N LEU A 134 -20.77 -2.07 2.75
CA LEU A 134 -20.87 -3.36 2.04
C LEU A 134 -19.67 -4.29 2.29
N MET A 135 -18.60 -3.77 2.89
CA MET A 135 -17.37 -4.50 3.13
C MET A 135 -17.19 -4.66 4.65
N GLY A 136 -17.17 -5.91 5.11
CA GLY A 136 -16.89 -6.24 6.51
C GLY A 136 -15.49 -5.77 6.92
N ARG A 137 -15.35 -5.35 8.18
CA ARG A 137 -14.10 -4.89 8.79
C ARG A 137 -13.03 -5.99 8.74
#